data_AF-A0A972LGB5-F1
#
_entry.id   AF-A0A972LGB5-F1
#
_cell.length_a   1.000
_cell.length_b   1.000
_cell.length_c   1.000
_cell.angle_alpha   90.00
_cell.angle_beta   90.00
_cell.angle_gamma   90.00
#
_symmetry.space_group_name_H-M   'P 1'
#
loop_
_entity.id
_entity.type
_entity.pdbx_description
1 polymer ?
#
loop_
_entity_poly.entity_id
_entity_poly.type
_entity_poly.pdbx_seq_one_letter_code
_entity_poly.pdbx_strand_id
1 'polypeptide(L)'
;IEKSIAYFEKAMRLTPEHPKTYLLLAFAYLLDGNSFMARGIIQGKYQPKFGNDHSAALVLAMTQAIEGKQEKTHLAFEQLIQEMQNHPKNRVFPADIFIYTAHYNAAAHLTFMGQGEKAAHTWKYLAQESKKNGNSYLFRLALSQLSKHTQSLAPLKTAATISGLRLGDPFPESFKPLSAKQQNPLWIEGEQFQVLRLENGSRYLLDSHQKIVNAWQAAGEGHLNHKIALGDTADRPLKTLGIPNRRLHFISGDYLAYDDYGLAIHIVYNKVAGWFLY
;
A
#
# COMPACT_ATOMS: atom_id res chain seq x y z
N ILE A 1 5.77 19.56 19.44
CA ILE A 1 5.52 20.43 18.27
C ILE A 1 6.13 21.81 18.49
N GLU A 2 5.87 22.44 19.64
CA GLU A 2 6.45 23.73 20.08
C GLU A 2 7.95 23.91 19.84
N LYS A 3 8.80 22.94 20.25
CA LYS A 3 10.26 23.01 20.00
C LYS A 3 10.59 23.11 18.51
N SER A 4 9.84 22.40 17.66
CA SER A 4 10.03 22.44 16.20
C SER A 4 9.68 23.80 15.63
N ILE A 5 8.58 24.41 16.10
CA ILE A 5 8.18 25.76 15.73
C ILE A 5 9.31 26.74 16.09
N ALA A 6 9.79 26.71 17.34
CA ALA A 6 10.87 27.58 17.80
C ALA A 6 12.16 27.41 16.96
N TYR A 7 12.54 26.19 16.60
CA TYR A 7 13.70 25.94 15.75
C TYR A 7 13.50 26.45 14.32
N PHE A 8 12.35 26.24 13.71
CA PHE A 8 12.08 26.74 12.36
C PHE A 8 11.94 28.26 12.31
N GLU A 9 11.40 28.89 13.36
CA GLU A 9 11.41 30.35 13.48
C GLU A 9 12.83 30.91 13.59
N LYS A 10 13.69 30.27 14.40
CA LYS A 10 15.10 30.65 14.50
C LYS A 10 15.80 30.45 13.15
N ALA A 11 15.58 29.32 12.50
CA ALA A 11 16.14 29.03 11.18
C ALA A 11 15.68 30.07 10.14
N MET A 12 14.41 30.47 10.14
CA MET A 12 13.88 31.50 9.24
C MET A 12 14.55 32.86 9.45
N ARG A 13 14.92 33.21 10.69
CA ARG A 13 15.68 34.44 10.99
C ARG A 13 17.14 34.35 10.53
N LEU A 14 17.76 33.18 10.66
CA LEU A 14 19.16 32.97 10.29
C LEU A 14 19.36 32.80 8.77
N THR A 15 18.42 32.15 8.09
CA THR A 15 18.47 31.84 6.65
C THR A 15 17.15 32.22 5.97
N PRO A 16 16.87 33.52 5.82
CA PRO A 16 15.58 33.99 5.32
C PRO A 16 15.35 33.67 3.84
N GLU A 17 16.38 33.29 3.07
CA GLU A 17 16.28 32.90 1.66
C GLU A 17 16.00 31.40 1.45
N HIS A 18 15.74 30.64 2.52
CA HIS A 18 15.57 29.18 2.42
C HIS A 18 14.07 28.78 2.40
N PRO A 19 13.48 28.48 1.22
CA PRO A 19 12.03 28.30 1.09
C PRO A 19 11.47 27.13 1.91
N LYS A 20 12.22 26.03 2.03
CA LYS A 20 11.80 24.85 2.81
C LYS A 20 11.56 25.20 4.28
N THR A 21 12.29 26.16 4.84
CA THR A 21 12.14 26.55 6.26
C THR A 21 10.74 27.10 6.53
N TYR A 22 10.22 27.93 5.63
CA TYR A 22 8.88 28.50 5.73
C TYR A 22 7.79 27.44 5.58
N LEU A 23 7.95 26.54 4.60
CA LEU A 23 6.98 25.44 4.39
C LEU A 23 6.95 24.48 5.59
N LEU A 24 8.11 24.12 6.13
CA LEU A 24 8.21 23.27 7.32
C LEU A 24 7.67 23.96 8.58
N LEU A 25 7.90 25.27 8.73
CA LEU A 25 7.28 26.06 9.79
C LEU A 25 5.75 26.06 9.67
N ALA A 26 5.22 26.25 8.47
CA ALA A 26 3.78 26.21 8.24
C ALA A 26 3.19 24.82 8.53
N PHE A 27 3.87 23.73 8.16
CA PHE A 27 3.48 22.38 8.57
C PHE A 27 3.50 22.18 10.09
N ALA A 28 4.52 22.69 10.78
CA ALA A 28 4.59 22.63 12.23
C ALA A 28 3.39 23.34 12.88
N TYR A 29 2.99 24.51 12.34
CA TYR A 29 1.79 25.22 12.77
C TYR A 29 0.49 24.46 12.47
N LEU A 30 0.38 23.80 11.31
CA LEU A 30 -0.79 22.96 11.00
C LEU A 30 -0.92 21.77 11.97
N LEU A 31 0.20 21.12 12.30
CA LEU A 31 0.23 20.01 13.27
C LEU A 31 -0.11 20.48 14.68
N ASP A 32 0.17 21.73 15.02
CA ASP A 32 -0.21 22.38 16.28
C ASP A 32 -1.70 22.80 16.30
N GLY A 33 -2.44 22.59 15.22
CA GLY A 33 -3.82 23.05 15.07
C GLY A 33 -3.95 24.56 14.81
N ASN A 34 -2.83 25.26 14.59
CA ASN A 34 -2.80 26.70 14.38
C ASN A 34 -2.85 27.08 12.89
N SER A 35 -4.01 26.90 12.28
CA SER A 35 -4.25 27.20 10.86
C SER A 35 -4.01 28.68 10.51
N PHE A 36 -4.30 29.60 11.43
CA PHE A 36 -4.08 31.04 11.24
C PHE A 36 -2.59 31.37 11.06
N MET A 37 -1.72 30.81 11.92
CA MET A 37 -0.28 31.01 11.81
C MET A 37 0.28 30.32 10.57
N ALA A 38 -0.17 29.11 10.25
CA ALA A 38 0.23 28.43 9.02
C ALA A 38 -0.08 29.28 7.78
N ARG A 39 -1.31 29.81 7.70
CA ARG A 39 -1.74 30.74 6.64
C ARG A 39 -0.89 32.02 6.63
N GLY A 40 -0.64 32.61 7.79
CA GLY A 40 0.18 33.82 7.92
C GLY A 40 1.62 33.64 7.45
N ILE A 41 2.22 32.48 7.72
CA ILE A 41 3.55 32.15 7.20
C ILE A 41 3.53 32.00 5.68
N ILE A 42 2.55 31.28 5.12
CA ILE A 42 2.50 31.08 3.66
C ILE A 42 2.15 32.37 2.92
N GLN A 43 1.02 33.00 3.25
CA GLN A 43 0.52 34.16 2.50
C GLN A 43 1.27 35.45 2.86
N GLY A 44 1.68 35.61 4.11
CA GLY A 44 2.32 36.83 4.59
C GLY A 44 3.84 36.85 4.46
N LYS A 45 4.49 35.69 4.36
CA LYS A 45 5.97 35.62 4.31
C LYS A 45 6.53 34.82 3.13
N TYR A 46 5.98 33.65 2.84
CA TYR A 46 6.49 32.79 1.78
C TYR A 46 6.18 33.33 0.38
N GLN A 47 4.90 33.53 0.07
CA GLN A 47 4.45 33.95 -1.27
C GLN A 47 5.05 35.28 -1.72
N PRO A 48 5.14 36.32 -0.87
CA PRO A 48 5.80 37.57 -1.27
C PRO A 48 7.27 37.40 -1.66
N LYS A 49 7.91 36.34 -1.16
CA LYS A 49 9.35 36.12 -1.31
C LYS A 49 9.71 35.13 -2.41
N PHE A 50 8.98 34.03 -2.49
CA PHE A 50 9.28 32.91 -3.39
C PHE A 50 8.22 32.72 -4.48
N GLY A 51 7.14 33.49 -4.44
CA GLY A 51 6.03 33.39 -5.37
C GLY A 51 5.04 32.28 -5.03
N ASN A 52 4.17 31.97 -6.01
CA ASN A 52 3.13 30.95 -5.88
C ASN A 52 3.59 29.67 -6.57
N ASP A 53 4.02 28.70 -5.77
CA ASP A 53 4.36 27.35 -6.22
C ASP A 53 3.38 26.30 -5.69
N HIS A 54 3.52 25.07 -6.18
CA HIS A 54 2.64 23.97 -5.79
C HIS A 54 2.82 23.59 -4.31
N SER A 55 4.01 23.81 -3.72
CA SER A 55 4.25 23.56 -2.29
C SER A 55 3.42 24.48 -1.41
N ALA A 56 3.37 25.78 -1.74
CA ALA A 56 2.52 26.75 -1.05
C ALA A 56 1.02 26.41 -1.24
N ALA A 57 0.62 26.04 -2.45
CA ALA A 57 -0.76 25.64 -2.73
C ALA A 57 -1.19 24.40 -1.91
N LEU A 58 -0.31 23.40 -1.76
CA LEU A 58 -0.55 22.23 -0.91
C LEU A 58 -0.81 22.62 0.55
N VAL A 59 0.06 23.44 1.13
CA VAL A 59 -0.10 23.88 2.54
C VAL A 59 -1.40 24.66 2.71
N LEU A 60 -1.77 25.52 1.74
CA LEU A 60 -3.02 26.26 1.79
C LEU A 60 -4.25 25.35 1.66
N ALA A 61 -4.22 24.32 0.80
CA ALA A 61 -5.30 23.35 0.69
C ALA A 61 -5.49 22.58 2.01
N MET A 62 -4.40 22.13 2.63
CA MET A 62 -4.44 21.50 3.97
C MET A 62 -4.96 22.44 5.05
N THR A 63 -4.57 23.73 4.99
CA THR A 63 -5.08 24.75 5.92
C THR A 63 -6.59 24.91 5.78
N GLN A 64 -7.12 24.96 4.55
CA GLN A 64 -8.56 25.04 4.29
C GLN A 64 -9.31 23.80 4.79
N ALA A 65 -8.69 22.61 4.66
CA ALA A 65 -9.24 21.36 5.15
C ALA A 65 -9.44 21.40 6.67
N ILE A 66 -8.40 21.82 7.41
CA ILE A 66 -8.43 21.95 8.87
C ILE A 66 -9.45 23.00 9.32
N GLU A 67 -9.63 24.08 8.55
CA GLU A 67 -10.66 25.11 8.79
C GLU A 67 -12.09 24.65 8.45
N GLY A 68 -12.29 23.40 8.00
CA GLY A 68 -13.61 22.85 7.68
C GLY A 68 -14.23 23.41 6.39
N LYS A 69 -13.44 24.06 5.53
CA LYS A 69 -13.92 24.66 4.26
C LYS A 69 -14.01 23.60 3.16
N GLN A 70 -14.96 22.68 3.28
CA GLN A 70 -15.01 21.44 2.50
C GLN A 70 -14.97 21.62 0.97
N GLU A 71 -15.86 22.45 0.42
CA GLU A 71 -15.93 22.69 -1.03
C GLU A 71 -14.65 23.34 -1.57
N LYS A 72 -14.16 24.37 -0.88
CA LYS A 72 -12.93 25.07 -1.27
C LYS A 72 -11.71 24.14 -1.22
N THR A 73 -11.66 23.28 -0.21
CA THR A 73 -10.61 22.28 -0.04
C THR A 73 -10.59 21.28 -1.19
N HIS A 74 -11.76 20.76 -1.58
CA HIS A 74 -11.86 19.83 -2.69
C HIS A 74 -11.35 20.44 -3.99
N LEU A 75 -11.83 21.64 -4.34
CA LEU A 75 -11.38 22.39 -5.52
C LEU A 75 -9.88 22.69 -5.46
N ALA A 76 -9.35 23.07 -4.31
CA ALA A 76 -7.93 23.38 -4.14
C ALA A 76 -7.05 22.15 -4.39
N PHE A 77 -7.44 20.96 -3.90
CA PHE A 77 -6.70 19.73 -4.17
C PHE A 77 -6.81 19.27 -5.63
N GLU A 78 -8.00 19.39 -6.24
CA GLU A 78 -8.19 19.03 -7.64
C GLU A 78 -7.34 19.91 -8.56
N GLN A 79 -7.39 21.22 -8.38
CA GLN A 79 -6.55 22.18 -9.11
C GLN A 79 -5.07 21.90 -8.89
N LEU A 80 -4.64 21.64 -7.65
CA LEU A 80 -3.27 21.29 -7.35
C LEU A 80 -2.81 20.04 -8.11
N ILE A 81 -3.65 19.00 -8.14
CA ILE A 81 -3.34 17.74 -8.83
C ILE A 81 -3.21 17.95 -10.34
N GLN A 82 -4.07 18.76 -10.95
CA GLN A 82 -3.98 19.11 -12.36
C GLN A 82 -2.72 19.95 -12.67
N GLU A 83 -2.46 21.00 -11.89
CA GLU A 83 -1.32 21.89 -12.07
C GLU A 83 0.03 21.16 -11.94
N MET A 84 0.11 20.16 -11.06
CA MET A 84 1.30 19.30 -10.96
C MET A 84 1.66 18.59 -12.27
N GLN A 85 0.68 18.31 -13.12
CA GLN A 85 0.91 17.67 -14.41
C GLN A 85 1.39 18.67 -15.45
N ASN A 86 0.82 19.88 -15.44
CA ASN A 86 1.17 20.95 -16.38
C ASN A 86 2.54 21.57 -16.06
N HIS A 87 2.85 21.75 -14.78
CA HIS A 87 4.06 22.44 -14.31
C HIS A 87 4.83 21.62 -13.28
N PRO A 88 5.36 20.43 -13.64
CA PRO A 88 5.94 19.50 -12.69
C PRO A 88 7.15 20.06 -11.92
N LYS A 89 7.84 21.08 -12.44
CA LYS A 89 9.02 21.65 -11.75
C LYS A 89 8.68 22.78 -10.75
N ASN A 90 7.43 23.27 -10.71
CA ASN A 90 7.03 24.39 -9.86
C ASN A 90 6.76 23.97 -8.40
N ARG A 91 7.78 23.40 -7.74
CA ARG A 91 7.69 22.87 -6.36
C ARG A 91 9.03 22.95 -5.66
N VAL A 92 8.99 23.04 -4.33
CA VAL A 92 10.20 23.04 -3.49
C VAL A 92 10.53 21.65 -2.93
N PHE A 93 9.52 20.79 -2.77
CA PHE A 93 9.69 19.43 -2.26
C PHE A 93 10.09 18.44 -3.37
N PRO A 94 10.75 17.32 -3.01
CA PRO A 94 11.00 16.23 -3.95
C PRO A 94 9.70 15.74 -4.60
N ALA A 95 9.79 15.39 -5.89
CA ALA A 95 8.64 15.08 -6.74
C ALA A 95 7.71 14.05 -6.13
N ASP A 96 8.27 12.90 -5.76
CA ASP A 96 7.48 11.74 -5.35
C ASP A 96 6.77 11.99 -4.02
N ILE A 97 7.50 12.54 -3.04
CA ILE A 97 6.94 12.90 -1.73
C ILE A 97 5.81 13.91 -1.92
N PHE A 98 6.02 14.90 -2.79
CA PHE A 98 5.04 15.94 -3.05
C PHE A 98 3.77 15.39 -3.72
N ILE A 99 3.92 14.63 -4.81
CA ILE A 99 2.82 14.03 -5.56
C ILE A 99 2.01 13.11 -4.64
N TYR A 100 2.69 12.24 -3.88
CA TYR A 100 2.04 11.35 -2.94
C TYR A 100 1.28 12.13 -1.86
N THR A 101 1.90 13.16 -1.27
CA THR A 101 1.27 13.95 -0.20
C THR A 101 0.02 14.67 -0.70
N ALA A 102 0.03 15.23 -1.91
CA ALA A 102 -1.13 15.87 -2.50
C ALA A 102 -2.29 14.88 -2.70
N HIS A 103 -2.03 13.70 -3.29
CA HIS A 103 -3.05 12.67 -3.47
C HIS A 103 -3.55 12.10 -2.14
N TYR A 104 -2.66 11.93 -1.16
CA TYR A 104 -3.02 11.45 0.18
C TYR A 104 -3.98 12.39 0.87
N ASN A 105 -3.68 13.68 0.91
CA ASN A 105 -4.55 14.66 1.55
C ASN A 105 -5.87 14.84 0.79
N ALA A 106 -5.86 14.81 -0.54
CA ALA A 106 -7.06 14.85 -1.36
C ALA A 106 -7.98 13.65 -1.10
N ALA A 107 -7.43 12.44 -1.10
CA ALA A 107 -8.18 11.22 -0.83
C ALA A 107 -8.69 11.16 0.62
N ALA A 108 -7.87 11.58 1.60
CA ALA A 108 -8.29 11.65 3.00
C ALA A 108 -9.47 12.63 3.19
N HIS A 109 -9.42 13.79 2.53
CA HIS A 109 -10.53 14.76 2.52
C HIS A 109 -11.80 14.18 1.90
N LEU A 110 -11.69 13.48 0.75
CA LEU A 110 -12.82 12.83 0.11
C LEU A 110 -13.43 11.73 1.00
N THR A 111 -12.61 10.91 1.64
CA THR A 111 -13.06 9.90 2.60
C THR A 111 -13.77 10.54 3.80
N PHE A 112 -13.24 11.63 4.34
CA PHE A 112 -13.89 12.39 5.43
C PHE A 112 -15.27 12.92 5.02
N MET A 113 -15.45 13.32 3.76
CA MET A 113 -16.75 13.72 3.20
C MET A 113 -17.67 12.54 2.83
N GLY A 114 -17.29 11.29 3.13
CA GLY A 114 -18.05 10.09 2.76
C GLY A 114 -17.96 9.71 1.28
N GLN A 115 -17.09 10.36 0.49
CA GLN A 115 -16.94 10.13 -0.95
C GLN A 115 -15.86 9.07 -1.24
N GLY A 116 -16.02 7.88 -0.64
CA GLY A 116 -15.03 6.79 -0.70
C GLY A 116 -14.67 6.32 -2.12
N GLU A 117 -15.64 6.28 -3.03
CA GLU A 117 -15.39 5.92 -4.44
C GLU A 117 -14.47 6.92 -5.14
N LYS A 118 -14.67 8.23 -4.90
CA LYS A 118 -13.81 9.27 -5.46
C LYS A 118 -12.42 9.23 -4.85
N ALA A 119 -12.31 8.96 -3.54
CA ALA A 119 -11.02 8.75 -2.89
C ALA A 119 -10.26 7.56 -3.52
N ALA A 120 -10.95 6.45 -3.79
CA ALA A 120 -10.37 5.31 -4.49
C ALA A 120 -9.98 5.67 -5.94
N HIS A 121 -10.77 6.51 -6.62
CA HIS A 121 -10.42 7.00 -7.95
C HIS A 121 -9.11 7.81 -7.95
N THR A 122 -8.90 8.68 -6.95
CA THR A 122 -7.65 9.42 -6.76
C THR A 122 -6.44 8.48 -6.66
N TRP A 123 -6.56 7.38 -5.92
CA TRP A 123 -5.48 6.39 -5.82
C TRP A 123 -5.26 5.58 -7.10
N LYS A 124 -6.35 5.16 -7.77
CA LYS A 124 -6.27 4.47 -9.07
C LYS A 124 -5.58 5.33 -10.12
N TYR A 125 -5.93 6.62 -10.17
CA TYR A 125 -5.32 7.59 -11.06
C TYR A 125 -3.81 7.69 -10.85
N LEU A 126 -3.38 7.90 -9.59
CA LEU A 126 -1.95 7.97 -9.26
C LEU A 126 -1.21 6.68 -9.64
N ALA A 127 -1.81 5.51 -9.40
CA ALA A 127 -1.21 4.23 -9.77
C ALA A 127 -1.03 4.10 -11.30
N GLN A 128 -2.04 4.48 -12.08
CA GLN A 128 -1.98 4.42 -13.55
C GLN A 128 -0.90 5.35 -14.10
N GLU A 129 -0.87 6.61 -13.65
CA GLU A 129 0.11 7.59 -14.08
C GLU A 129 1.54 7.20 -13.64
N SER A 130 1.70 6.71 -12.42
CA SER A 130 3.00 6.24 -11.93
C SER A 130 3.52 5.04 -12.72
N LYS A 131 2.64 4.10 -13.08
CA LYS A 131 2.99 2.97 -13.94
C LYS A 131 3.40 3.43 -15.33
N LYS A 132 2.65 4.34 -15.94
CA LYS A 132 2.95 4.92 -17.26
C LYS A 132 4.31 5.62 -17.29
N ASN A 133 4.65 6.33 -16.21
CA ASN A 133 5.90 7.06 -16.07
C ASN A 133 7.08 6.23 -15.52
N GLY A 134 6.88 4.91 -15.30
CA GLY A 134 7.92 4.03 -14.77
C GLY A 134 8.28 4.25 -13.29
N ASN A 135 7.49 5.04 -12.56
CA ASN A 135 7.72 5.35 -11.15
C ASN A 135 7.19 4.22 -10.24
N SER A 136 8.02 3.19 -10.07
CA SER A 136 7.69 1.99 -9.29
C SER A 136 7.48 2.27 -7.80
N TYR A 137 8.04 3.36 -7.27
CA TYR A 137 7.85 3.75 -5.88
C TYR A 137 6.44 4.32 -5.65
N LEU A 138 6.05 5.34 -6.42
CA LEU A 138 4.71 5.93 -6.33
C LEU A 138 3.61 4.93 -6.66
N PHE A 139 3.85 4.04 -7.63
CA PHE A 139 2.92 2.97 -7.98
C PHE A 139 2.59 2.08 -6.77
N ARG A 140 3.63 1.63 -6.04
CA ARG A 140 3.45 0.79 -4.85
C ARG A 140 2.75 1.54 -3.71
N LEU A 141 3.11 2.81 -3.49
CA LEU A 141 2.45 3.64 -2.50
C LEU A 141 0.96 3.87 -2.81
N ALA A 142 0.60 4.05 -4.08
CA ALA A 142 -0.80 4.22 -4.48
C ALA A 142 -1.61 2.93 -4.30
N LEU A 143 -1.03 1.78 -4.67
CA LEU A 143 -1.68 0.47 -4.50
C LEU A 143 -1.92 0.12 -3.03
N SER A 144 -0.99 0.44 -2.13
CA SER A 144 -1.14 0.14 -0.71
C SER A 144 -2.30 0.89 -0.05
N GLN A 145 -2.76 2.00 -0.64
CA GLN A 145 -3.92 2.73 -0.16
C GLN A 145 -5.24 2.16 -0.71
N LEU A 146 -5.22 1.52 -1.88
CA LEU A 146 -6.38 0.82 -2.44
C LEU A 146 -6.65 -0.51 -1.71
N SER A 147 -5.60 -1.24 -1.32
CA SER A 147 -5.72 -2.54 -0.66
C SER A 147 -6.21 -2.45 0.79
N LYS A 148 -6.13 -1.27 1.43
CA LYS A 148 -6.65 -1.05 2.79
C LYS A 148 -8.17 -1.14 2.91
N HIS A 149 -8.90 -1.09 1.80
CA HIS A 149 -10.36 -1.11 1.76
C HIS A 149 -10.98 -2.25 0.95
N THR A 150 -10.21 -3.29 0.62
CA THR A 150 -10.82 -4.59 0.26
C THR A 150 -11.51 -5.13 1.50
N GLN A 151 -12.78 -4.76 1.68
CA GLN A 151 -13.72 -5.49 2.54
C GLN A 151 -13.68 -6.93 2.05
N SER A 152 -13.14 -7.80 2.90
CA SER A 152 -13.24 -9.25 2.78
C SER A 152 -14.69 -9.60 2.44
N LEU A 153 -14.93 -9.97 1.20
CA LEU A 153 -16.19 -10.58 0.81
C LEU A 153 -16.20 -11.97 1.44
N ALA A 154 -17.17 -12.18 2.34
CA ALA A 154 -17.51 -13.40 3.06
C ALA A 154 -16.43 -14.50 3.02
N PRO A 155 -15.61 -14.66 4.07
CA PRO A 155 -14.59 -15.70 4.10
C PRO A 155 -15.25 -17.06 3.89
N LEU A 156 -14.53 -17.98 3.23
CA LEU A 156 -14.70 -19.40 3.51
C LEU A 156 -14.79 -19.50 5.04
N LYS A 157 -15.92 -19.99 5.58
CA LYS A 157 -16.18 -20.09 7.03
C LYS A 157 -15.03 -20.76 7.83
N THR A 158 -14.06 -21.33 7.12
CA THR A 158 -12.80 -21.88 7.60
C THR A 158 -11.66 -21.39 6.72
N ALA A 159 -10.65 -20.72 7.29
CA ALA A 159 -9.42 -20.35 6.60
C ALA A 159 -8.80 -21.56 5.88
N ALA A 160 -8.27 -21.34 4.67
CA ALA A 160 -7.58 -22.36 3.91
C ALA A 160 -6.39 -22.90 4.69
N THR A 161 -6.20 -24.23 4.66
CA THR A 161 -5.09 -24.89 5.36
C THR A 161 -4.25 -25.70 4.39
N ILE A 162 -2.94 -25.79 4.65
CA ILE A 162 -2.04 -26.76 4.02
C ILE A 162 -1.57 -27.70 5.13
N SER A 163 -1.83 -29.00 4.97
CA SER A 163 -1.52 -30.01 6.01
C SER A 163 -2.10 -29.67 7.39
N GLY A 164 -3.25 -28.99 7.44
CA GLY A 164 -3.90 -28.55 8.68
C GLY A 164 -3.37 -27.24 9.27
N LEU A 165 -2.36 -26.61 8.67
CA LEU A 165 -1.76 -25.35 9.13
C LEU A 165 -2.31 -24.14 8.38
N ARG A 166 -2.54 -23.04 9.11
CA ARG A 166 -3.00 -21.75 8.56
C ARG A 166 -1.89 -20.71 8.62
N LEU A 167 -2.08 -19.62 7.88
CA LEU A 167 -1.25 -18.43 8.05
C LEU A 167 -1.46 -17.87 9.47
N GLY A 168 -0.37 -17.41 10.08
CA GLY A 168 -0.31 -16.88 11.45
C GLY A 168 -0.14 -17.95 12.53
N ASP A 169 -0.37 -19.24 12.23
CA ASP A 169 -0.14 -20.32 13.17
C ASP A 169 1.37 -20.45 13.47
N PRO A 170 1.76 -20.78 14.72
CA PRO A 170 3.12 -21.17 15.02
C PRO A 170 3.43 -22.50 14.31
N PHE A 171 4.63 -22.61 13.72
CA PHE A 171 5.00 -23.85 13.06
C PHE A 171 5.22 -24.97 14.10
N PRO A 172 4.53 -26.12 14.00
CA PRO A 172 4.56 -27.11 15.07
C PRO A 172 5.93 -27.82 15.15
N GLU A 173 6.41 -28.05 16.38
CA GLU A 173 7.64 -28.80 16.65
C GLU A 173 7.60 -30.22 16.03
N SER A 174 6.43 -30.85 15.97
CA SER A 174 6.23 -32.18 15.37
C SER A 174 6.55 -32.24 13.87
N PHE A 175 6.52 -31.10 13.17
CA PHE A 175 6.86 -31.01 11.76
C PHE A 175 8.34 -30.69 11.50
N LYS A 176 9.13 -30.30 12.52
CA LYS A 176 10.57 -30.03 12.38
C LYS A 176 11.42 -31.24 11.96
N PRO A 177 11.22 -32.48 12.45
CA PRO A 177 12.00 -33.62 11.97
C PRO A 177 11.72 -33.94 10.49
N LEU A 178 10.54 -33.61 9.98
CA LEU A 178 10.16 -33.74 8.56
C LEU A 178 10.73 -32.62 7.67
N SER A 179 11.13 -31.48 8.26
CA SER A 179 11.67 -30.30 7.57
C SER A 179 13.20 -30.17 7.64
N ALA A 180 13.86 -31.02 8.44
CA ALA A 180 15.25 -30.87 8.85
C ALA A 180 16.30 -30.91 7.71
N LYS A 181 15.93 -31.36 6.50
CA LYS A 181 16.89 -31.46 5.38
C LYS A 181 16.97 -30.21 4.48
N GLN A 182 16.03 -29.26 4.56
CA GLN A 182 15.99 -28.11 3.65
C GLN A 182 15.45 -26.85 4.33
N GLN A 183 16.19 -26.34 5.31
CA GLN A 183 15.93 -25.04 5.92
C GLN A 183 16.89 -24.01 5.34
N ASN A 184 16.36 -22.99 4.66
CA ASN A 184 17.17 -21.93 4.09
C ASN A 184 16.72 -20.58 4.64
N PRO A 185 17.64 -19.74 5.17
CA PRO A 185 17.32 -18.36 5.48
C PRO A 185 17.06 -17.59 4.18
N LEU A 186 16.07 -16.72 4.21
CA LEU A 186 15.69 -15.84 3.10
C LEU A 186 15.57 -14.42 3.62
N TRP A 187 16.37 -13.51 3.06
CA TRP A 187 16.31 -12.09 3.40
C TRP A 187 15.45 -11.35 2.38
N ILE A 188 14.39 -10.70 2.85
CA ILE A 188 13.51 -9.85 2.03
C ILE A 188 13.35 -8.53 2.76
N GLU A 189 13.68 -7.42 2.08
CA GLU A 189 13.46 -6.06 2.59
C GLU A 189 14.08 -5.77 3.98
N GLY A 190 15.16 -6.46 4.32
CA GLY A 190 15.87 -6.30 5.61
C GLY A 190 15.34 -7.18 6.74
N GLU A 191 14.29 -7.97 6.49
CA GLU A 191 13.76 -8.97 7.42
C GLU A 191 14.26 -10.37 7.03
N GLN A 192 14.58 -11.17 8.04
CA GLN A 192 15.01 -12.56 7.87
C GLN A 192 13.80 -13.49 8.04
N PHE A 193 13.54 -14.27 7.00
CA PHE A 193 12.55 -15.33 6.98
C PHE A 193 13.23 -16.70 6.92
N GLN A 194 12.50 -17.75 7.31
CA GLN A 194 12.95 -19.13 7.20
C GLN A 194 12.07 -19.88 6.22
N VAL A 195 12.68 -20.40 5.15
CA VAL A 195 11.98 -21.27 4.19
C VAL A 195 12.10 -22.71 4.66
N LEU A 196 10.96 -23.36 4.87
CA LEU A 196 10.85 -24.78 5.18
C LEU A 196 10.25 -25.53 4.00
N ARG A 197 10.80 -26.71 3.69
CA ARG A 197 10.27 -27.62 2.67
C ARG A 197 10.05 -28.99 3.29
N LEU A 198 8.85 -29.52 3.15
CA LEU A 198 8.48 -30.84 3.64
C LEU A 198 8.49 -31.87 2.50
N GLU A 199 8.64 -33.13 2.86
CA GLU A 199 8.66 -34.25 1.90
C GLU A 199 7.33 -34.43 1.16
N ASN A 200 6.21 -34.01 1.76
CA ASN A 200 4.89 -34.05 1.13
C ASN A 200 4.68 -32.95 0.06
N GLY A 201 5.73 -32.20 -0.30
CA GLY A 201 5.68 -31.14 -1.30
C GLY A 201 5.16 -29.79 -0.79
N SER A 202 4.77 -29.70 0.50
CA SER A 202 4.41 -28.43 1.12
C SER A 202 5.65 -27.61 1.46
N ARG A 203 5.52 -26.29 1.37
CA ARG A 203 6.57 -25.33 1.69
C ARG A 203 5.98 -24.25 2.58
N TYR A 204 6.76 -23.74 3.51
CA TYR A 204 6.34 -22.68 4.43
C TYR A 204 7.41 -21.61 4.50
N LEU A 205 6.99 -20.37 4.68
CA LEU A 205 7.84 -19.25 5.03
C LEU A 205 7.49 -18.84 6.46
N LEU A 206 8.48 -18.82 7.34
CA LEU A 206 8.32 -18.40 8.72
C LEU A 206 8.96 -17.04 8.96
N ASP A 207 8.33 -16.22 9.80
CA ASP A 207 8.90 -14.98 10.31
C ASP A 207 9.90 -15.21 11.47
N SER A 208 10.42 -14.11 12.01
CA SER A 208 11.33 -14.11 13.18
C SER A 208 10.68 -14.69 14.46
N HIS A 209 9.35 -14.78 14.50
CA HIS A 209 8.57 -15.35 15.60
C HIS A 209 8.14 -16.81 15.33
N GLN A 210 8.68 -17.45 14.29
CA GLN A 210 8.36 -18.83 13.88
C GLN A 210 6.88 -19.02 13.50
N LYS A 211 6.20 -17.95 13.06
CA LYS A 211 4.84 -18.00 12.55
C LYS A 211 4.83 -18.12 11.04
N ILE A 212 3.84 -18.85 10.53
CA ILE A 212 3.67 -19.06 9.09
C ILE A 212 3.17 -17.78 8.45
N VAL A 213 3.98 -17.15 7.61
CA VAL A 213 3.57 -15.95 6.85
C VAL A 213 3.13 -16.29 5.43
N ASN A 214 3.62 -17.40 4.87
CA ASN A 214 3.22 -17.89 3.55
C ASN A 214 3.35 -19.41 3.49
N ALA A 215 2.51 -20.05 2.67
CA ALA A 215 2.56 -21.51 2.50
C ALA A 215 2.21 -21.93 1.06
N TRP A 216 2.88 -22.97 0.56
CA TRP A 216 2.70 -23.49 -0.80
C TRP A 216 2.49 -25.00 -0.78
N GLN A 217 1.67 -25.50 -1.72
CA GLN A 217 1.57 -26.92 -2.06
C GLN A 217 1.73 -27.05 -3.57
N ALA A 218 2.74 -27.79 -4.05
CA ALA A 218 3.03 -27.91 -5.49
C ALA A 218 3.35 -29.33 -5.96
N ALA A 219 3.23 -30.33 -5.09
CA ALA A 219 3.47 -31.74 -5.39
C ALA A 219 2.75 -32.66 -4.38
N GLY A 220 2.68 -33.96 -4.63
CA GLY A 220 2.09 -34.96 -3.72
C GLY A 220 0.56 -35.07 -3.79
N GLU A 221 -0.06 -35.76 -2.83
CA GLU A 221 -1.52 -35.91 -2.71
C GLU A 221 -2.15 -34.74 -1.93
N GLY A 222 -1.91 -33.52 -2.40
CA GLY A 222 -2.44 -32.31 -1.79
C GLY A 222 -3.95 -32.20 -1.99
N HIS A 223 -4.67 -31.84 -0.92
CA HIS A 223 -6.07 -31.43 -0.96
C HIS A 223 -6.26 -30.09 -0.26
N LEU A 224 -6.85 -29.13 -0.95
CA LEU A 224 -7.25 -27.86 -0.36
C LEU A 224 -8.65 -28.01 0.26
N ASN A 225 -8.70 -28.06 1.60
CA ASN A 225 -9.94 -28.21 2.38
C ASN A 225 -10.86 -29.33 1.87
N HIS A 226 -10.29 -30.43 1.36
CA HIS A 226 -10.99 -31.59 0.77
C HIS A 226 -11.91 -31.28 -0.44
N LYS A 227 -11.81 -30.09 -1.05
CA LYS A 227 -12.69 -29.69 -2.17
C LYS A 227 -11.99 -29.59 -3.53
N ILE A 228 -10.69 -29.26 -3.50
CA ILE A 228 -9.85 -29.11 -4.69
C ILE A 228 -8.60 -29.97 -4.47
N ALA A 229 -8.30 -30.85 -5.41
CA ALA A 229 -7.14 -31.72 -5.40
C ALA A 229 -6.13 -31.29 -6.48
N LEU A 230 -4.86 -31.66 -6.27
CA LEU A 230 -3.87 -31.57 -7.34
C LEU A 230 -4.26 -32.49 -8.50
N GLY A 231 -4.18 -31.98 -9.72
CA GLY A 231 -4.61 -32.66 -10.95
C GLY A 231 -6.06 -32.41 -11.37
N ASP A 232 -6.87 -31.76 -10.52
CA ASP A 232 -8.22 -31.33 -10.89
C ASP A 232 -8.21 -30.43 -12.13
N THR A 233 -9.31 -30.40 -12.87
CA THR A 233 -9.47 -29.50 -14.01
C THR A 233 -9.57 -28.04 -13.56
N ALA A 234 -9.11 -27.09 -14.39
CA ALA A 234 -9.05 -25.67 -14.02
C ALA A 234 -10.42 -25.02 -13.77
N ASP A 235 -11.52 -25.65 -14.16
CA ASP A 235 -12.89 -25.21 -13.85
C ASP A 235 -13.33 -25.56 -12.42
N ARG A 236 -12.68 -26.53 -11.77
CA ARG A 236 -13.01 -26.97 -10.41
C ARG A 236 -12.83 -25.86 -9.37
N PRO A 237 -11.73 -25.09 -9.35
CA PRO A 237 -11.62 -23.90 -8.52
C PRO A 237 -12.73 -22.88 -8.77
N LEU A 238 -13.09 -22.63 -10.03
CA LEU A 238 -14.15 -21.67 -10.38
C LEU A 238 -15.51 -22.10 -9.82
N LYS A 239 -15.83 -23.39 -9.93
CA LYS A 239 -17.06 -23.98 -9.38
C LYS A 239 -17.10 -23.97 -7.85
N THR A 240 -15.93 -24.05 -7.21
CA THR A 240 -15.83 -24.23 -5.75
C THR A 240 -15.67 -22.90 -5.02
N LEU A 241 -14.91 -21.96 -5.58
CA LEU A 241 -14.50 -20.70 -4.97
C LEU A 241 -15.15 -19.47 -5.63
N GLY A 242 -15.75 -19.64 -6.82
CA GLY A 242 -16.31 -18.55 -7.62
C GLY A 242 -15.30 -17.96 -8.60
N ILE A 243 -15.56 -16.73 -9.04
CA ILE A 243 -14.69 -16.02 -10.00
C ILE A 243 -13.48 -15.45 -9.24
N PRO A 244 -12.24 -15.65 -9.71
CA PRO A 244 -11.06 -15.10 -9.06
C PRO A 244 -11.00 -13.58 -9.18
N ASN A 245 -10.49 -12.90 -8.13
CA ASN A 245 -10.31 -11.45 -8.13
C ASN A 245 -9.27 -11.02 -9.19
N ARG A 246 -8.25 -11.86 -9.42
CA ARG A 246 -7.19 -11.60 -10.40
C ARG A 246 -6.65 -12.88 -11.01
N ARG A 247 -6.19 -12.77 -12.26
CA ARG A 247 -5.44 -13.82 -12.95
C ARG A 247 -4.04 -13.31 -13.25
N LEU A 248 -3.04 -14.05 -12.82
CA LEU A 248 -1.63 -13.73 -13.04
C LEU A 248 -1.05 -14.75 -14.01
N HIS A 249 -0.43 -14.26 -15.07
CA HIS A 249 0.17 -15.10 -16.11
C HIS A 249 1.68 -15.17 -15.90
N PHE A 250 2.21 -16.38 -15.68
CA PHE A 250 3.64 -16.62 -15.54
C PHE A 250 4.11 -17.69 -16.53
N ILE A 251 5.43 -17.74 -16.77
CA ILE A 251 6.05 -18.79 -17.61
C ILE A 251 5.77 -20.18 -17.04
N SER A 252 5.68 -20.31 -15.71
CA SER A 252 5.38 -21.56 -15.02
C SER A 252 3.90 -21.94 -15.03
N GLY A 253 3.02 -21.13 -15.62
CA GLY A 253 1.57 -21.33 -15.65
C GLY A 253 0.79 -20.14 -15.11
N ASP A 254 -0.52 -20.30 -15.02
CA ASP A 254 -1.43 -19.26 -14.58
C ASP A 254 -1.74 -19.38 -13.10
N TYR A 255 -1.90 -18.26 -12.41
CA TYR A 255 -2.42 -18.23 -11.05
C TYR A 255 -3.77 -17.54 -11.02
N LEU A 256 -4.77 -18.24 -10.48
CA LEU A 256 -6.09 -17.70 -10.16
C LEU A 256 -6.05 -17.26 -8.71
N ALA A 257 -5.97 -15.96 -8.45
CA ALA A 257 -5.89 -15.42 -7.10
C ALA A 257 -7.26 -14.98 -6.59
N TYR A 258 -7.55 -15.43 -5.37
CA TYR A 258 -8.76 -15.17 -4.61
C TYR A 258 -8.35 -14.41 -3.35
N ASP A 259 -8.29 -13.09 -3.48
CA ASP A 259 -7.74 -12.21 -2.44
C ASP A 259 -8.57 -12.26 -1.16
N ASP A 260 -9.88 -12.45 -1.28
CA ASP A 260 -10.80 -12.62 -0.13
C ASP A 260 -10.49 -13.87 0.71
N TYR A 261 -9.78 -14.85 0.14
CA TYR A 261 -9.38 -16.09 0.81
C TYR A 261 -7.89 -16.17 1.13
N GLY A 262 -7.08 -15.17 0.74
CA GLY A 262 -5.63 -15.23 0.86
C GLY A 262 -5.04 -16.44 0.11
N LEU A 263 -5.56 -16.74 -1.08
CA LEU A 263 -5.29 -17.99 -1.78
C LEU A 263 -5.09 -17.75 -3.28
N ALA A 264 -4.05 -18.34 -3.86
CA ALA A 264 -3.90 -18.44 -5.30
C ALA A 264 -3.79 -19.90 -5.74
N ILE A 265 -4.57 -20.29 -6.75
CA ILE A 265 -4.50 -21.61 -7.37
C ILE A 265 -3.61 -21.55 -8.61
N HIS A 266 -2.60 -22.40 -8.65
CA HIS A 266 -1.70 -22.54 -9.79
C HIS A 266 -2.28 -23.54 -10.80
N ILE A 267 -2.40 -23.10 -12.04
CA ILE A 267 -2.94 -23.85 -13.18
C ILE A 267 -1.86 -24.05 -14.23
N VAL A 268 -1.64 -25.31 -14.62
CA VAL A 268 -0.70 -25.70 -15.66
C VAL A 268 -1.39 -26.69 -16.59
N TYR A 269 -1.33 -26.45 -17.91
CA TYR A 269 -2.02 -27.27 -18.93
C TYR A 269 -3.49 -27.58 -18.58
N ASN A 270 -4.22 -26.54 -18.14
CA ASN A 270 -5.64 -26.61 -17.74
C ASN A 270 -5.94 -27.54 -16.53
N LYS A 271 -4.93 -27.83 -15.71
CA LYS A 271 -5.05 -28.59 -14.47
C LYS A 271 -4.51 -27.82 -13.27
N VAL A 272 -5.07 -28.08 -12.09
CA VAL A 272 -4.58 -27.59 -10.80
C VAL A 272 -3.23 -28.25 -10.52
N ALA A 273 -2.17 -27.45 -10.55
CA ALA A 273 -0.80 -27.89 -10.30
C ALA A 273 -0.31 -27.56 -8.88
N GLY A 274 -1.02 -26.66 -8.20
CA GLY A 274 -0.63 -26.22 -6.87
C GLY A 274 -1.54 -25.13 -6.32
N TRP A 275 -1.21 -24.68 -5.12
CA TRP A 275 -1.77 -23.47 -4.54
C TRP A 275 -0.81 -22.81 -3.56
N PHE A 276 -1.12 -21.56 -3.28
CA PHE A 276 -0.34 -20.65 -2.47
C PHE A 276 -1.26 -19.90 -1.52
N LEU A 277 -0.90 -19.85 -0.24
CA LEU A 277 -1.57 -19.07 0.80
C LEU A 277 -0.74 -17.81 1.09
N TYR A 278 -1.37 -16.64 1.04
CA TYR A 278 -0.79 -15.30 1.27
C TYR A 278 -1.69 -14.35 2.04
#